data_AF-A0A0K8RIF5-F1
#
_entry.id   AF-A0A0K8RIF5-F1
#
_cell.length_a   1.000
_cell.length_b   1.000
_cell.length_c   1.000
_cell.angle_alpha   90.00
_cell.angle_beta   90.00
_cell.angle_gamma   90.00
#
_symmetry.space_group_name_H-M   'P 1'
#
loop_
_entity.id
_entity.type
_entity.pdbx_description
1 polymer ?
#
loop_
_entity_poly.entity_id
_entity_poly.type
_entity_poly.pdbx_seq_one_letter_code
_entity_poly.pdbx_strand_id
1 'polypeptide(L)'
;MLPISKMQLVVFTLVLILPALQNGGVLFGYEFGASCMDILVESGEMKCLLEGYGDFINYDPFSCTLKCSESGSPKVPPGVCSGDVENCTARTREELRNWHYQLEHALSRVLSKKCPSFSKM
;
A
#
# COMPACT_ATOMS: atom_id res chain seq x y z
N MET A 1 -15.66 -47.24 -10.08
CA MET A 1 -14.78 -46.29 -10.80
C MET A 1 -15.67 -45.15 -11.30
N LEU A 2 -15.72 -44.03 -10.58
CA LEU A 2 -16.53 -42.88 -10.99
C LEU A 2 -15.80 -42.11 -12.09
N PRO A 3 -16.41 -41.89 -13.26
CA PRO A 3 -15.83 -41.06 -14.30
C PRO A 3 -16.02 -39.61 -13.86
N ILE A 4 -15.06 -39.09 -13.09
CA ILE A 4 -15.02 -37.66 -12.77
C ILE A 4 -14.76 -36.97 -14.10
N SER A 5 -15.85 -36.49 -14.70
CA SER A 5 -15.81 -35.76 -15.96
C SER A 5 -14.89 -34.56 -15.76
N LYS A 6 -13.99 -34.34 -16.72
CA LYS A 6 -12.95 -33.32 -16.72
C LYS A 6 -13.46 -31.90 -16.40
N MET A 7 -14.77 -31.64 -16.56
CA MET A 7 -15.40 -30.39 -16.18
C MET A 7 -15.56 -30.19 -14.67
N GLN A 8 -15.76 -31.25 -13.88
CA GLN A 8 -15.96 -31.11 -12.43
C GLN A 8 -14.68 -30.71 -11.70
N LEU A 9 -13.51 -31.17 -12.18
CA LEU A 9 -12.20 -30.76 -11.65
C LEU A 9 -11.92 -29.27 -11.89
N VAL A 10 -12.32 -28.74 -13.05
CA VAL A 10 -12.15 -27.30 -13.35
C VAL A 10 -13.04 -26.44 -12.44
N VAL A 11 -14.27 -26.88 -12.18
CA VAL A 11 -15.17 -26.15 -11.26
C VAL A 11 -14.62 -26.18 -9.83
N PHE A 12 -14.07 -27.31 -9.38
CA PHE A 12 -13.49 -27.43 -8.04
C PHE A 12 -12.24 -26.55 -7.85
N THR A 13 -11.38 -26.40 -8.86
CA THR A 13 -10.21 -25.52 -8.77
C THR A 13 -10.58 -24.04 -8.76
N LEU A 14 -11.56 -23.62 -9.57
CA LEU A 14 -12.10 -22.25 -9.52
C LEU A 14 -12.71 -21.94 -8.14
N VAL A 15 -13.55 -22.82 -7.59
CA VAL A 15 -14.20 -22.60 -6.28
C VAL A 15 -13.20 -22.52 -5.12
N LEU A 16 -12.03 -23.15 -5.21
CA LEU A 16 -11.01 -23.11 -4.15
C LEU A 16 -10.02 -21.94 -4.27
N ILE A 17 -9.74 -21.47 -5.49
CA ILE A 17 -8.79 -20.35 -5.71
C ILE A 17 -9.49 -19.00 -5.53
N LEU A 18 -10.79 -18.88 -5.87
CA LEU A 18 -11.56 -17.64 -5.76
C LEU A 18 -11.67 -17.07 -4.33
N PRO A 19 -11.97 -17.87 -3.27
CA PRO A 19 -12.03 -17.37 -1.90
C PRO A 19 -10.69 -16.88 -1.37
N ALA A 20 -9.58 -17.46 -1.82
CA ALA A 20 -8.23 -17.01 -1.46
C ALA A 20 -7.92 -15.62 -2.04
N LEU A 21 -8.53 -15.26 -3.18
CA LEU A 21 -8.39 -13.94 -3.79
C LEU A 21 -9.40 -12.92 -3.24
N GLN A 22 -10.62 -13.35 -2.90
CA GLN A 22 -11.64 -12.50 -2.27
C GLN A 22 -11.33 -12.13 -0.82
N ASN A 23 -10.67 -13.03 -0.07
CA ASN A 23 -10.10 -12.69 1.23
C ASN A 23 -8.73 -11.98 1.11
N GLY A 24 -8.21 -11.86 -0.11
CA GLY A 24 -7.11 -10.97 -0.48
C GLY A 24 -7.59 -9.54 -0.71
N GLY A 25 -8.70 -9.12 -0.08
CA GLY A 25 -8.85 -7.73 0.33
C GLY A 25 -7.68 -7.42 1.26
N VAL A 26 -6.54 -7.05 0.66
CA VAL A 26 -5.38 -6.56 1.38
C VAL A 26 -5.78 -5.20 1.92
N LEU A 27 -6.61 -5.22 2.96
CA LEU A 27 -6.36 -4.35 4.09
C LEU A 27 -4.94 -4.75 4.49
N PHE A 28 -3.94 -3.98 4.05
CA PHE A 28 -2.62 -3.99 4.67
C PHE A 28 -2.88 -3.51 6.10
N GLY A 29 -3.38 -4.44 6.92
CA GLY A 29 -3.50 -4.31 8.34
C GLY A 29 -2.07 -4.26 8.80
N TYR A 30 -1.53 -3.05 8.85
CA TYR A 30 -0.25 -2.74 9.47
C TYR A 30 -0.11 -3.63 10.69
N GLU A 31 0.87 -4.55 10.64
CA GLU A 31 1.09 -5.50 11.72
C GLU A 31 1.10 -4.73 13.02
N PHE A 32 0.40 -5.25 14.02
CA PHE A 32 0.42 -4.72 15.38
C PHE A 32 1.85 -4.89 15.93
N GLY A 33 2.76 -3.98 15.54
CA GLY A 33 4.19 -4.14 15.77
C GLY A 33 5.13 -3.51 14.75
N ALA A 34 4.68 -3.10 13.56
CA ALA A 34 5.58 -2.41 12.65
C ALA A 34 6.06 -1.08 13.27
N SER A 35 7.22 -0.60 12.83
CA SER A 35 7.82 0.65 13.32
C SER A 35 7.24 1.85 12.56
N CYS A 36 7.46 3.07 13.07
CA CYS A 36 7.14 4.27 12.30
C CYS A 36 7.98 4.35 11.01
N MET A 37 9.21 3.82 11.04
CA MET A 37 10.06 3.75 9.85
C MET A 37 9.45 2.86 8.78
N ASP A 38 8.87 1.72 9.16
CA ASP A 38 8.21 0.82 8.20
C ASP A 38 7.03 1.51 7.50
N ILE A 39 6.17 2.21 8.27
CA ILE A 39 5.06 3.00 7.67
C ILE A 39 5.62 4.06 6.73
N LEU A 40 6.68 4.76 7.14
CA LEU A 40 7.27 5.84 6.36
C LEU A 40 7.85 5.31 5.04
N VAL A 41 8.56 4.17 5.06
CA VAL A 41 9.11 3.54 3.86
C VAL A 41 7.99 3.13 2.91
N GLU A 42 6.97 2.42 3.40
CA GLU A 42 5.86 1.95 2.57
C GLU A 42 5.04 3.12 2.00
N SER A 43 4.77 4.13 2.81
CA SER A 43 4.11 5.37 2.37
C SER A 43 4.98 6.15 1.38
N GLY A 44 6.29 6.15 1.58
CA GLY A 44 7.26 6.76 0.68
C GLY A 44 7.23 6.11 -0.69
N GLU A 45 7.25 4.78 -0.74
CA GLU A 45 7.15 3.97 -1.95
C GLU A 45 5.86 4.29 -2.72
N MET A 46 4.71 4.21 -2.04
CA MET A 46 3.42 4.56 -2.64
C MET A 46 3.39 5.99 -3.18
N LYS A 47 3.94 6.94 -2.43
CA LYS A 47 3.95 8.36 -2.83
C LYS A 47 4.82 8.60 -4.07
N CYS A 48 6.03 8.04 -4.11
CA CYS A 48 6.92 8.16 -5.25
C CYS A 48 6.30 7.54 -6.52
N LEU A 49 5.71 6.34 -6.40
CA LEU A 49 5.04 5.67 -7.51
C LEU A 49 3.79 6.42 -7.99
N LEU A 50 2.95 6.90 -7.07
CA LEU A 50 1.74 7.66 -7.41
C LEU A 50 2.04 8.99 -8.10
N GLU A 51 3.16 9.63 -7.79
CA GLU A 51 3.61 10.85 -8.47
C GLU A 51 4.48 10.58 -9.71
N GLY A 52 4.78 9.32 -10.00
CA GLY A 52 5.52 8.92 -11.20
C GLY A 52 7.02 9.20 -11.14
N TYR A 53 7.61 9.15 -9.94
CA TYR A 53 9.05 9.37 -9.72
C TYR A 53 9.83 8.09 -9.44
N GLY A 54 9.25 6.93 -9.75
CA GLY A 54 9.84 5.61 -9.50
C GLY A 54 9.77 5.20 -8.03
N ASP A 55 10.75 4.40 -7.61
CA ASP A 55 10.82 3.78 -6.28
C ASP A 55 11.30 4.78 -5.21
N PHE A 56 11.01 4.50 -3.95
CA PHE A 56 11.53 5.28 -2.82
C PHE A 56 13.00 4.94 -2.54
N ILE A 57 13.81 5.98 -2.33
CA ILE A 57 15.22 5.83 -1.94
C ILE A 57 15.42 6.21 -0.48
N ASN A 58 14.95 7.38 -0.07
CA ASN A 58 15.18 7.89 1.27
C ASN A 58 14.20 9.03 1.63
N TYR A 59 14.15 9.38 2.90
CA TYR A 59 13.45 10.56 3.42
C TYR A 59 14.46 11.57 3.98
N ASP A 60 14.31 12.85 3.61
CA ASP A 60 15.06 13.95 4.19
C ASP A 60 14.20 14.71 5.21
N PRO A 61 14.46 14.55 6.53
CA PRO A 61 13.68 15.21 7.58
C PRO A 61 13.90 16.72 7.64
N PHE A 62 14.99 17.25 7.09
CA PHE A 62 15.26 18.69 7.12
C PHE A 62 14.44 19.45 6.07
N SER A 63 14.34 18.90 4.87
CA SER A 63 13.51 19.48 3.80
C SER A 63 12.07 18.97 3.80
N CYS A 64 11.78 17.93 4.60
CA CYS A 64 10.51 17.22 4.63
C CYS A 64 10.08 16.71 3.24
N THR A 65 11.05 16.15 2.53
CA THR A 65 10.85 15.57 1.19
C THR A 65 11.29 14.13 1.15
N LEU A 66 10.62 13.35 0.31
CA LEU A 66 11.11 12.03 -0.09
C LEU A 66 12.14 12.22 -1.22
N LYS A 67 13.09 11.31 -1.30
CA LYS A 67 13.96 11.11 -2.45
C LYS A 67 13.45 9.86 -3.16
N CYS A 68 13.02 10.03 -4.40
CA CYS A 68 12.63 8.93 -5.27
C CYS A 68 13.77 8.58 -6.25
N SER A 69 13.65 7.49 -6.99
CA SER A 69 14.70 7.03 -7.92
C SER A 69 14.85 7.91 -9.15
N GLU A 70 13.78 8.52 -9.60
CA GLU A 70 13.82 9.60 -10.59
C GLU A 70 13.98 10.97 -9.93
N SER A 71 14.11 12.05 -10.71
CA SER A 71 14.39 13.42 -10.23
C SER A 71 13.28 14.08 -9.39
N GLY A 72 12.39 13.30 -8.78
CA GLY A 72 11.30 13.77 -7.93
C GLY A 72 11.68 13.89 -6.46
N SER A 73 11.19 14.94 -5.82
CA SER A 73 11.32 15.12 -4.37
C SER A 73 10.00 15.57 -3.73
N PRO A 74 8.98 14.69 -3.70
CA PRO A 74 7.67 15.04 -3.19
C PRO A 74 7.71 15.36 -1.69
N LYS A 75 6.92 16.36 -1.28
CA LYS A 75 6.79 16.72 0.14
C LYS A 75 5.92 15.72 0.88
N VAL A 76 6.28 15.45 2.13
CA VAL A 76 5.43 14.69 3.07
C VAL A 76 4.44 15.63 3.77
N PRO A 77 3.36 15.11 4.36
CA PRO A 77 2.43 15.94 5.13
C PRO A 77 3.09 16.62 6.34
N PRO A 78 2.60 17.80 6.77
CA PRO A 78 3.17 18.51 7.92
C PRO A 78 3.25 17.68 9.21
N GLY A 79 2.24 16.84 9.47
CA GLY A 79 2.21 15.96 10.64
C GLY A 79 3.36 14.95 10.64
N VAL A 80 3.65 14.34 9.49
CA VAL A 80 4.78 13.42 9.29
C VAL A 80 6.12 14.15 9.40
N CYS A 81 6.22 15.31 8.75
CA CYS A 81 7.39 16.19 8.77
C CYS A 81 7.80 16.61 10.19
N SER A 82 6.83 17.02 11.00
CA SER A 82 7.05 17.43 12.39
C SER A 82 7.20 16.27 13.37
N GLY A 83 6.97 15.03 12.92
CA GLY A 83 6.96 13.85 13.75
C GLY A 83 8.36 13.29 13.99
N ASP A 84 8.56 12.76 15.19
CA ASP A 84 9.75 11.98 15.52
C ASP A 84 9.53 10.51 15.14
N VAL A 85 10.08 10.12 13.99
CA VAL A 85 9.92 8.78 13.40
C VAL A 85 10.80 7.76 14.12
N GLU A 86 11.93 8.18 14.68
CA GLU A 86 12.86 7.31 15.42
C GLU A 86 12.27 6.91 16.77
N ASN A 87 11.85 7.88 17.58
CA ASN A 87 11.22 7.61 18.88
C ASN A 87 9.74 7.19 18.75
N CYS A 88 9.17 7.33 17.55
CA CYS A 88 7.85 6.82 17.15
C CYS A 88 6.76 7.06 18.21
N THR A 89 6.56 8.34 18.56
CA THR A 89 5.52 8.75 19.50
C THR A 89 4.13 8.30 19.01
N ALA A 90 3.15 8.19 19.92
CA ALA A 90 1.78 7.85 19.56
C ALA A 90 1.22 8.80 18.47
N ARG A 91 1.51 10.10 18.60
CA ARG A 91 1.15 11.12 17.62
C ARG A 91 1.84 10.90 16.27
N THR A 92 3.16 10.71 16.25
CA THR A 92 3.90 10.45 14.98
C THR A 92 3.33 9.24 14.26
N ARG A 93 3.07 8.15 15.01
CA ARG A 93 2.51 6.92 14.46
C ARG A 93 1.12 7.14 13.85
N GLU A 94 0.27 7.93 14.51
CA GLU A 94 -1.05 8.27 13.99
C GLU A 94 -0.97 9.13 12.71
N GLU A 95 -0.12 10.16 12.69
CA GLU A 95 0.09 10.99 11.49
C GLU A 95 0.60 10.16 10.29
N LEU A 96 1.53 9.23 10.54
CA LEU A 96 2.03 8.30 9.53
C LEU A 96 0.93 7.35 9.02
N ARG A 97 0.13 6.76 9.91
CA ARG A 97 -1.00 5.90 9.53
C ARG A 97 -2.06 6.65 8.71
N ASN A 98 -2.38 7.87 9.12
CA ASN A 98 -3.32 8.72 8.41
C ASN A 98 -2.80 9.05 7.00
N TRP A 99 -1.52 9.35 6.88
CA TRP A 99 -0.90 9.59 5.59
C TRP A 99 -0.91 8.33 4.70
N HIS A 100 -0.51 7.18 5.25
CA HIS A 100 -0.54 5.90 4.55
C HIS A 100 -1.94 5.58 4.00
N TYR A 101 -2.96 5.67 4.86
CA TYR A 101 -4.36 5.45 4.47
C TYR A 101 -4.81 6.36 3.33
N GLN A 102 -4.39 7.64 3.33
CA GLN A 102 -4.70 8.55 2.23
C GLN A 102 -4.07 8.13 0.91
N LEU A 103 -2.84 7.59 0.95
CA LEU A 103 -2.14 7.09 -0.24
C LEU A 103 -2.79 5.81 -0.76
N GLU A 104 -3.13 4.86 0.10
CA GLU A 104 -3.88 3.65 -0.27
C GLU A 104 -5.21 4.01 -0.94
N HIS A 105 -5.95 4.96 -0.37
CA HIS A 105 -7.20 5.43 -0.95
C HIS A 105 -6.96 6.16 -2.29
N ALA A 106 -5.87 6.91 -2.43
CA ALA A 106 -5.51 7.52 -3.71
C ALA A 106 -5.21 6.47 -4.78
N LEU A 107 -4.42 5.45 -4.44
CA LEU A 107 -4.11 4.32 -5.31
C LEU A 107 -5.37 3.56 -5.71
N SER A 108 -6.24 3.22 -4.76
CA SER A 108 -7.52 2.55 -5.03
C SER A 108 -8.42 3.36 -5.98
N ARG A 109 -8.46 4.69 -5.84
CA ARG A 109 -9.17 5.56 -6.82
C ARG A 109 -8.56 5.53 -8.21
N VAL A 110 -7.23 5.45 -8.32
CA VAL A 110 -6.55 5.33 -9.62
C VAL A 110 -6.87 3.98 -10.24
N LEU A 111 -6.70 2.89 -9.50
CA LEU A 111 -6.96 1.53 -9.95
C LEU A 111 -8.41 1.33 -10.36
N SER A 112 -9.37 1.80 -9.57
CA SER A 112 -10.80 1.69 -9.92
C SER A 112 -11.16 2.44 -11.21
N LYS A 113 -10.52 3.58 -11.49
CA LYS A 113 -10.76 4.35 -12.72
C LYS A 113 -10.01 3.82 -13.94
N LYS A 114 -8.80 3.29 -13.76
CA LYS A 114 -7.89 2.92 -14.86
C LYS A 114 -7.85 1.41 -15.12
N CYS A 115 -8.24 0.60 -14.15
CA CYS A 115 -8.27 -0.86 -14.21
C CYS A 115 -9.68 -1.35 -13.82
N PRO A 116 -10.65 -1.36 -14.76
CA PRO A 116 -12.05 -1.72 -14.46
C PRO A 116 -12.25 -3.14 -13.92
N SER A 117 -11.32 -4.06 -14.20
CA SER A 117 -11.30 -5.41 -13.64
C SER A 117 -10.99 -5.44 -12.14
N PHE A 118 -10.30 -4.42 -11.62
CA PHE A 118 -9.96 -4.29 -10.20
C PHE A 118 -11.17 -3.92 -9.32
N SER A 119 -12.22 -3.34 -9.91
CA SER A 119 -13.46 -2.97 -9.21
C SER A 119 -14.57 -4.02 -9.29
N LYS A 120 -14.31 -5.17 -9.94
CA LYS A 120 -15.28 -6.24 -10.18
C LYS A 120 -15.01 -7.51 -9.34
N MET A 121 -14.15 -7.42 -8.33
CA MET A 121 -13.87 -8.51 -7.38
C MET A 121 -14.56 -8.28 -6.05
#